data_AF-A0A529X5M9-F1
#
_entry.id   AF-A0A529X5M9-F1
#
_cell.length_a   1.000
_cell.length_b   1.000
_cell.length_c   1.000
_cell.angle_alpha   90.00
_cell.angle_beta   90.00
_cell.angle_gamma   90.00
#
_symmetry.space_group_name_H-M   'P 1'
#
loop_
_entity.id
_entity.type
_entity.pdbx_description
1 polymer ?
#
loop_
_entity_poly.entity_id
_entity_poly.type
_entity_poly.pdbx_seq_one_letter_code
_entity_poly.pdbx_strand_id
1 'polypeptide(L)'
;LLRFAKDTDARQPKVMVVAPLSGHFSTLLRGTVETLLADHEVYVTDWANARDVPLSAGSFGVDDYVDYLIRFLEAIGPGAHILAVCQPCV
;
A
#
# COMPACT_ATOMS: atom_id res chain seq x y z
N LEU A 1 -3.59 2.61 6.06
CA LEU A 1 -3.50 1.24 5.50
C LEU A 1 -4.87 0.60 5.59
N LEU A 2 -5.47 0.22 4.47
CA LEU A 2 -6.76 -0.45 4.41
C LEU A 2 -6.56 -1.96 4.28
N ARG A 3 -7.43 -2.76 4.89
CA ARG A 3 -7.39 -4.23 4.85
C ARG A 3 -8.68 -4.76 4.25
N PHE A 4 -8.54 -5.65 3.27
CA PHE A 4 -9.62 -6.39 2.64
C PHE A 4 -9.34 -7.88 2.79
N ALA A 5 -10.28 -8.62 3.37
CA ALA A 5 -10.13 -10.04 3.67
C ALA A 5 -11.48 -10.74 3.46
N LYS A 6 -11.44 -12.01 3.04
CA LYS A 6 -12.64 -12.86 3.06
C LYS A 6 -12.94 -13.27 4.50
N ASP A 7 -14.22 -13.42 4.80
CA ASP A 7 -14.68 -13.99 6.07
C ASP A 7 -14.54 -15.51 6.01
N THR A 8 -13.35 -16.02 6.37
CA THR A 8 -13.01 -17.44 6.30
C THR A 8 -11.95 -17.80 7.34
N ASP A 9 -12.03 -19.03 7.86
CA ASP A 9 -11.01 -19.58 8.78
C ASP A 9 -9.73 -20.04 8.04
N ALA A 10 -9.76 -20.11 6.71
CA ALA A 10 -8.60 -20.49 5.92
C ALA A 10 -7.54 -19.39 5.93
N ARG A 11 -6.30 -19.74 6.33
CA ARG A 11 -5.19 -18.80 6.29
C ARG A 11 -4.85 -18.43 4.86
N GLN A 12 -4.97 -17.15 4.53
CA GLN A 12 -4.59 -16.61 3.23
C GLN A 12 -3.20 -15.95 3.27
N PRO A 13 -2.40 -16.06 2.19
CA PRO A 13 -1.19 -15.24 2.04
C PRO A 13 -1.54 -13.76 2.04
N LYS A 14 -0.66 -12.94 2.65
CA LYS A 14 -0.85 -11.50 2.76
C LYS A 14 -0.11 -10.78 1.65
N VAL A 15 -0.76 -9.81 1.00
CA VAL A 15 -0.13 -8.94 0.02
C VAL A 15 -0.45 -7.48 0.31
N MET A 16 0.58 -6.64 0.31
CA MET A 16 0.46 -5.19 0.36
C MET A 16 0.55 -4.62 -1.05
N VAL A 17 -0.53 -4.00 -1.52
CA VAL A 17 -0.57 -3.23 -2.76
C VAL A 17 -0.22 -1.79 -2.46
N VAL A 18 0.83 -1.31 -3.08
CA VAL A 18 1.34 0.04 -2.90
C VAL A 18 0.73 0.95 -3.97
N ALA A 19 -0.19 1.83 -3.56
CA ALA A 19 -0.79 2.85 -4.40
C ALA A 19 0.28 3.87 -4.84
N PRO A 20 0.06 4.69 -5.88
CA PRO A 20 0.98 5.77 -6.20
C PRO A 20 0.83 6.95 -5.21
N LEU A 21 1.92 7.70 -4.97
CA LEU A 21 1.92 8.85 -4.05
C LEU A 21 1.26 10.12 -4.61
N SER A 22 1.30 10.31 -5.93
CA SER A 22 0.89 11.56 -6.58
C SER A 22 -0.18 11.35 -7.64
N GLY A 23 -1.27 12.13 -7.55
CA GLY A 23 -2.27 12.26 -8.62
C GLY A 23 -3.14 11.02 -8.86
N HIS A 24 -2.96 9.94 -8.10
CA HIS A 24 -3.66 8.68 -8.27
C HIS A 24 -4.16 8.20 -6.90
N PHE A 25 -5.46 7.98 -6.79
CA PHE A 25 -6.08 7.48 -5.58
C PHE A 25 -5.96 5.95 -5.52
N SER A 26 -5.94 5.39 -4.31
CA SER A 26 -5.97 3.93 -4.07
C SER A 26 -7.15 3.25 -4.79
N THR A 27 -8.23 3.98 -5.05
CA THR A 27 -9.41 3.53 -5.80
C THR A 27 -9.13 3.11 -7.24
N LEU A 28 -8.06 3.62 -7.88
CA LEU A 28 -7.66 3.18 -9.22
C LEU A 28 -7.18 1.74 -9.26
N LEU A 29 -6.73 1.22 -8.10
CA LEU A 29 -6.30 -0.17 -7.95
C LEU A 29 -7.45 -1.12 -7.61
N ARG A 30 -8.71 -0.67 -7.65
CA ARG A 30 -9.88 -1.50 -7.33
C ARG A 30 -9.86 -2.84 -8.06
N GLY A 31 -9.65 -2.84 -9.39
CA GLY A 31 -9.63 -4.09 -10.17
C GLY A 31 -8.47 -5.02 -9.79
N THR A 32 -7.31 -4.46 -9.45
CA THR A 32 -6.16 -5.23 -8.91
C THR A 32 -6.50 -5.85 -7.56
N VAL A 33 -7.12 -5.08 -6.66
CA VAL A 33 -7.54 -5.55 -5.33
C VAL A 33 -8.59 -6.65 -5.45
N GLU A 34 -9.63 -6.46 -6.28
CA GLU A 34 -10.67 -7.47 -6.53
C GLU A 34 -10.07 -8.78 -7.05
N THR A 35 -9.10 -8.70 -7.97
CA THR A 35 -8.41 -9.87 -8.50
C THR A 35 -7.59 -10.59 -7.43
N LEU A 36 -6.80 -9.85 -6.64
CA LEU A 36 -5.95 -10.45 -5.61
C LEU A 36 -6.73 -11.05 -4.45
N LEU A 37 -7.89 -10.48 -4.10
CA LEU A 37 -8.77 -10.95 -3.03
C LEU A 37 -9.30 -12.37 -3.24
N ALA A 38 -9.28 -12.86 -4.49
CA ALA A 38 -9.61 -14.24 -4.80
C ALA A 38 -8.76 -15.22 -3.97
N ASP A 39 -7.46 -14.91 -3.80
CA ASP A 39 -6.49 -15.83 -3.19
C ASP A 39 -5.77 -15.25 -1.96
N HIS A 40 -5.78 -13.93 -1.77
CA HIS A 40 -4.98 -13.25 -0.76
C HIS A 40 -5.82 -12.46 0.24
N GLU A 41 -5.22 -12.20 1.40
CA GLU A 41 -5.59 -11.07 2.26
C GLU A 41 -4.87 -9.82 1.73
N VAL A 42 -5.62 -8.80 1.32
CA VAL A 42 -5.08 -7.67 0.57
C VAL A 42 -5.05 -6.42 1.45
N TYR A 43 -3.87 -5.84 1.58
CA TYR A 43 -3.63 -4.57 2.24
C TYR A 43 -3.35 -3.50 1.18
N VAL A 44 -3.93 -2.32 1.30
CA VAL A 44 -3.73 -1.23 0.33
C VAL A 44 -3.27 0.02 1.07
N THR A 45 -2.18 0.61 0.61
CA THR A 45 -1.75 1.93 1.08
C THR A 45 -2.75 2.98 0.61
N ASP A 46 -3.25 3.77 1.56
CA ASP A 46 -4.14 4.89 1.31
C ASP A 46 -3.59 6.05 2.13
N TRP A 47 -2.81 6.88 1.46
CA TRP A 47 -2.04 7.97 2.04
C TRP A 47 -2.50 9.31 1.51
N ALA A 48 -2.12 10.37 2.22
CA ALA A 48 -2.32 11.72 1.74
C ALA A 48 -1.61 11.89 0.39
N ASN A 49 -2.28 12.53 -0.56
CA ASN A 49 -1.70 12.83 -1.86
C ASN A 49 -0.55 13.83 -1.67
N ALA A 50 0.64 13.50 -2.16
CA ALA A 50 1.84 14.31 -1.91
C ALA A 50 1.69 15.76 -2.41
N ARG A 51 0.87 16.00 -3.44
CA ARG A 51 0.56 17.34 -3.95
C ARG A 51 -0.11 18.27 -2.93
N ASP A 52 -0.80 17.69 -1.94
CA ASP A 52 -1.60 18.42 -0.96
C ASP A 52 -0.83 18.62 0.36
N VAL A 53 0.39 18.08 0.47
CA VAL A 53 1.27 18.24 1.63
C VAL A 53 2.13 19.50 1.43
N PRO A 54 2.09 20.49 2.36
CA PRO A 54 2.86 21.72 2.21
C PRO A 54 4.36 21.47 2.44
N LEU A 55 5.22 22.23 1.75
CA LEU A 55 6.68 22.15 1.92
C LEU A 55 7.15 22.42 3.37
N SER A 56 6.36 23.17 4.14
CA SER A 56 6.63 23.40 5.57
C SER A 56 6.55 22.14 6.45
N ALA A 57 5.96 21.05 5.94
CA ALA A 57 5.93 19.75 6.62
C ALA A 57 7.27 18.99 6.56
N GLY A 58 8.26 19.53 5.86
CA GLY A 58 9.59 18.94 5.71
C GLY A 58 9.82 18.33 4.33
N SER A 59 10.99 17.71 4.19
CA SER A 59 11.36 16.94 3.00
C SER A 59 10.71 15.56 3.02
N PHE A 60 10.50 15.00 1.84
CA PHE A 60 10.11 13.61 1.65
C PHE A 60 10.91 13.03 0.49
N GLY A 61 11.74 12.03 0.78
CA GLY A 61 12.59 11.35 -0.18
C GLY A 61 12.34 9.85 -0.25
N VAL A 62 13.21 9.15 -1.00
CA VAL A 62 13.14 7.69 -1.17
C VAL A 62 13.30 6.96 0.17
N ASP A 63 14.17 7.44 1.05
CA ASP A 63 14.39 6.80 2.37
C ASP A 63 13.13 6.89 3.24
N ASP A 64 12.47 8.05 3.30
CA ASP A 64 11.21 8.23 4.05
C ASP A 64 10.10 7.32 3.49
N TYR A 65 10.06 7.17 2.17
CA TYR A 65 9.13 6.28 1.49
C TYR A 65 9.39 4.81 1.85
N VAL A 66 10.64 4.36 1.81
CA VAL A 66 11.03 3.00 2.20
C VAL A 66 10.69 2.74 3.67
N ASP A 67 10.97 3.69 4.56
CA ASP A 67 10.63 3.60 5.98
C ASP A 67 9.11 3.43 6.20
N TYR A 68 8.29 4.14 5.43
CA TYR A 68 6.83 3.96 5.49
C TYR A 68 6.41 2.56 5.07
N LEU A 69 6.99 2.02 3.99
CA LEU A 69 6.69 0.66 3.55
C LEU A 69 7.13 -0.38 4.59
N ILE A 70 8.29 -0.19 5.23
CA ILE A 70 8.76 -1.06 6.32
C ILE A 70 7.77 -1.03 7.48
N ARG A 71 7.35 0.16 7.93
CA ARG A 71 6.36 0.30 9.02
C ARG A 71 5.03 -0.36 8.68
N PHE A 72 4.57 -0.28 7.44
CA PHE A 72 3.36 -0.98 7.02
C PHE A 72 3.55 -2.50 7.01
N LEU A 73 4.68 -3.01 6.54
CA LEU A 73 4.99 -4.45 6.63
C LEU A 73 5.06 -4.94 8.08
N GLU A 74 5.66 -4.18 8.98
CA GLU A 74 5.70 -4.49 10.41
C GLU A 74 4.30 -4.58 11.00
N ALA A 75 3.42 -3.64 10.65
CA ALA A 75 2.02 -3.64 11.08
C ALA A 75 1.21 -4.83 10.51
N ILE A 76 1.51 -5.26 9.28
CA ILE A 76 0.88 -6.44 8.65
C ILE A 76 1.40 -7.74 9.29
N GLY A 77 2.66 -7.76 9.71
CA GLY A 77 3.35 -8.91 10.28
C GLY A 77 4.03 -9.80 9.23
N PRO A 78 4.69 -10.88 9.68
CA PRO A 78 5.60 -11.67 8.84
C PRO A 78 4.88 -12.41 7.70
N GLY A 79 5.62 -12.62 6.61
CA GLY A 79 5.17 -13.38 5.44
C GLY A 79 4.31 -12.58 4.45
N ALA A 80 4.31 -11.25 4.54
CA ALA A 80 3.66 -10.38 3.57
C ALA A 80 4.54 -10.16 2.33
N HIS A 81 3.92 -10.16 1.16
CA HIS A 81 4.54 -9.77 -0.11
C HIS A 81 4.13 -8.35 -0.51
N ILE A 82 4.95 -7.68 -1.32
CA ILE A 82 4.64 -6.35 -1.86
C ILE A 82 4.35 -6.46 -3.35
N LEU A 83 3.27 -5.79 -3.77
CA LEU A 83 3.00 -5.45 -5.17
C LEU A 83 3.00 -3.92 -5.30
N ALA A 84 3.97 -3.36 -6.02
CA ALA A 84 4.06 -1.93 -6.27
C ALA A 84 3.98 -1.64 -7.77
N VAL A 85 3.20 -0.63 -8.17
CA VAL A 85 2.98 -0.28 -9.58
C VAL A 85 3.45 1.16 -9.83
N CYS A 86 4.33 1.33 -10.83
CA CYS A 86 4.76 2.62 -11.35
C CYS A 86 5.20 3.62 -10.25
N GLN A 87 5.98 3.16 -9.27
CA GLN A 87 6.44 4.02 -8.20
C GLN A 87 7.49 4.99 -8.74
N PRO A 88 7.27 6.32 -8.67
CA PRO A 88 8.26 7.28 -9.13
C PRO A 88 9.46 7.21 -8.17
N CYS A 89 10.63 6.88 -8.72
CA CYS A 89 11.89 7.17 -8.06
C CYS A 89 12.35 8.55 -8.53
N VAL A 90 12.50 9.50 -7.62
CA VAL A 90 13.17 10.79 -7.87
C VAL A 90 14.37 10.93 -6.96
#